data_AF-A0A061SB28-F1
#
_entry.id   AF-A0A061SB28-F1
#
_cell.length_a   1.000
_cell.length_b   1.000
_cell.length_c   1.000
_cell.angle_alpha   90.00
_cell.angle_beta   90.00
_cell.angle_gamma   90.00
#
_symmetry.space_group_name_H-M   'P 1'
#
loop_
_entity.id
_entity.type
_entity.pdbx_description
1 polymer ?
#
loop_
_entity_poly.entity_id
_entity_poly.type
_entity_poly.pdbx_seq_one_letter_code
_entity_poly.pdbx_strand_id
1 'polypeptide(L)'
;MALGYIAAFSETLALAVIADRGLVPLAGALQEEAEDHIRSATAWTLGQIGRHTPDHAKAVADTGALPVLVSLESSPKSSEDLRTKCTRAMKAVVGKLTHLPALDAMVNNPSPVPEAVMKLVLEQIGRVLANDPPSRPAFVHSGGLAAVQRMGEAPGGRLKEAVEIINSNYPEQIVKYYSPSYSKALLEELEAQSQAAAG
;
A
#
# COMPACT_ATOMS: atom_id res chain seq x y z
N MET A 1 6.43 14.02 21.45
CA MET A 1 6.09 12.66 21.92
C MET A 1 4.78 12.56 22.72
N ALA A 2 4.33 13.59 23.46
CA ALA A 2 3.10 13.52 24.27
C ALA A 2 1.86 13.04 23.48
N LEU A 3 1.61 13.60 22.29
CA LEU A 3 0.49 13.19 21.42
C LEU A 3 0.51 11.71 21.06
N GLY A 4 1.68 11.12 20.83
CA GLY A 4 1.79 9.70 20.52
C GLY A 4 1.40 8.81 21.70
N TYR A 5 1.73 9.19 22.93
CA TYR A 5 1.28 8.45 24.12
C TYR A 5 -0.22 8.61 24.38
N ILE A 6 -0.76 9.82 24.16
CA ILE A 6 -2.21 10.09 24.25
C ILE A 6 -2.97 9.21 23.25
N ALA A 7 -2.55 9.24 21.98
CA ALA A 7 -3.15 8.43 20.92
C ALA A 7 -2.97 6.92 21.15
N ALA A 8 -1.83 6.49 21.71
CA ALA A 8 -1.60 5.08 22.01
C ALA A 8 -2.57 4.55 23.08
N PHE A 9 -2.99 5.37 24.03
CA PHE A 9 -3.76 4.92 25.20
C PHE A 9 -5.17 4.43 24.84
N SER A 10 -5.88 5.10 23.94
CA SER A 10 -7.22 4.67 23.52
C SER A 10 -7.62 5.24 22.16
N GLU A 11 -8.56 4.56 21.50
CA GLU A 11 -9.21 5.06 20.28
C GLU A 11 -9.83 6.44 20.49
N THR A 12 -10.57 6.66 21.60
CA THR A 12 -11.22 7.94 21.90
C THR A 12 -10.22 9.10 21.98
N LEU A 13 -9.06 8.87 22.59
CA LEU A 13 -8.01 9.90 22.67
C LEU A 13 -7.30 10.10 21.32
N ALA A 14 -7.11 9.05 20.53
CA ALA A 14 -6.60 9.18 19.17
C ALA A 14 -7.58 10.00 18.30
N LEU A 15 -8.88 9.74 18.42
CA LEU A 15 -9.93 10.48 17.73
C LEU A 15 -9.92 11.96 18.13
N ALA A 16 -9.70 12.28 19.41
CA ALA A 16 -9.57 13.67 19.85
C ALA A 16 -8.41 14.39 19.16
N VAL A 17 -7.24 13.73 19.01
CA VAL A 17 -6.11 14.29 18.25
C VAL A 17 -6.47 14.55 16.78
N ILE A 18 -7.26 13.66 16.16
CA ILE A 18 -7.75 13.85 14.79
C ILE A 18 -8.72 15.03 14.71
N ALA A 19 -9.71 15.08 15.60
CA ALA A 19 -10.75 16.11 15.64
C ALA A 19 -10.16 17.52 15.85
N ASP A 20 -9.12 17.62 16.67
CA ASP A 20 -8.40 18.88 16.93
C ASP A 20 -7.35 19.21 15.83
N ARG A 21 -7.45 18.57 14.67
CA ARG A 21 -6.60 18.80 13.49
C ARG A 21 -5.11 18.52 13.74
N GLY A 22 -4.79 17.63 14.67
CA GLY A 22 -3.41 17.27 15.02
C GLY A 22 -2.65 16.56 13.90
N LEU A 23 -3.34 15.91 12.95
CA LEU A 23 -2.69 15.18 11.86
C LEU A 23 -1.96 16.07 10.85
N VAL A 24 -2.49 17.25 10.53
CA VAL A 24 -1.87 18.13 9.52
C VAL A 24 -0.50 18.65 9.98
N PRO A 25 -0.34 19.19 11.21
CA PRO A 25 0.97 19.55 11.73
C PRO A 25 1.92 18.35 11.86
N LEU A 26 1.41 17.16 12.20
CA LEU A 26 2.24 15.95 12.25
C LEU A 26 2.75 15.56 10.86
N ALA A 27 1.92 15.63 9.82
CA ALA A 27 2.34 15.37 8.45
C ALA A 27 3.40 16.38 7.98
N GLY A 28 3.20 17.67 8.31
CA GLY A 28 4.18 18.73 8.06
C GLY A 28 5.51 18.45 8.76
N ALA A 29 5.48 18.12 10.05
CA ALA A 29 6.68 17.81 10.82
C ALA A 29 7.42 16.57 10.27
N LEU A 30 6.71 15.56 9.77
CA LEU A 30 7.33 14.39 9.16
C LEU A 30 8.14 14.78 7.90
N GLN A 31 7.62 15.73 7.12
CA GLN A 31 8.21 16.16 5.85
C GLN A 31 9.31 17.21 6.05
N GLU A 32 9.07 18.22 6.87
CA GLU A 32 9.86 19.46 6.91
C GLU A 32 11.00 19.43 7.93
N GLU A 33 10.86 18.69 9.03
CA GLU A 33 11.82 18.73 10.13
C GLU A 33 13.18 18.15 9.73
N ALA A 34 14.28 18.86 9.98
CA ALA A 34 15.62 18.40 9.62
C ALA A 34 16.10 17.24 10.51
N GLU A 35 15.62 17.20 11.76
CA GLU A 35 16.13 16.32 12.79
C GLU A 35 15.38 14.99 12.82
N ASP A 36 16.12 13.91 12.58
CA ASP A 36 15.59 12.56 12.50
C ASP A 36 14.82 12.11 13.74
N HIS A 37 15.22 12.55 14.93
CA HIS A 37 14.54 12.18 16.16
C HIS A 37 13.12 12.80 16.23
N ILE A 38 12.91 13.97 15.63
CA ILE A 38 11.60 14.63 15.53
C ILE A 38 10.74 13.89 14.51
N ARG A 39 11.27 13.63 13.30
CA ARG A 39 10.59 12.80 12.29
C ARG A 39 10.24 11.42 12.82
N SER A 40 11.12 10.83 13.61
CA SER A 40 10.98 9.52 14.23
C SER A 40 9.83 9.50 15.24
N ALA A 41 9.79 10.48 16.17
CA ALA A 41 8.68 10.65 17.10
C ALA A 41 7.35 10.91 16.38
N THR A 42 7.39 11.61 15.26
CA THR A 42 6.23 11.93 14.42
C THR A 42 5.71 10.69 13.69
N ALA A 43 6.57 9.92 13.03
CA ALA A 43 6.24 8.66 12.39
C ALA A 43 5.60 7.69 13.39
N TRP A 44 6.20 7.56 14.59
CA TRP A 44 5.64 6.75 15.66
C TRP A 44 4.23 7.23 16.07
N THR A 45 4.05 8.54 16.26
CA THR A 45 2.76 9.15 16.64
C THR A 45 1.68 8.87 15.59
N LEU A 46 1.97 9.06 14.31
CA LEU A 46 1.05 8.76 13.20
C LEU A 46 0.64 7.27 13.20
N GLY A 47 1.60 6.37 13.45
CA GLY A 47 1.34 4.95 13.62
C GLY A 47 0.43 4.64 14.83
N GLN A 48 0.58 5.35 15.95
CA GLN A 48 -0.29 5.17 17.12
C GLN A 48 -1.73 5.64 16.85
N ILE A 49 -1.90 6.69 16.04
CA ILE A 49 -3.23 7.19 15.66
C ILE A 49 -3.91 6.21 14.69
N GLY A 50 -3.23 5.85 13.60
CA GLY A 50 -3.84 5.04 12.53
C GLY A 50 -4.07 3.57 12.84
N ARG A 51 -3.62 3.05 14.00
CA ARG A 51 -3.75 1.62 14.35
C ARG A 51 -5.12 1.21 14.88
N HIS A 52 -5.98 2.15 15.24
CA HIS A 52 -7.23 1.87 15.95
C HIS A 52 -8.32 1.37 15.00
N THR A 53 -8.85 2.26 14.16
CA THR A 53 -9.97 1.95 13.24
C THR A 53 -9.64 2.28 11.79
N PRO A 54 -10.45 1.78 10.83
CA PRO A 54 -10.29 2.16 9.43
C PRO A 54 -10.40 3.66 9.18
N ASP A 55 -11.27 4.37 9.91
CA ASP A 55 -11.39 5.83 9.79
C ASP A 55 -10.13 6.56 10.28
N HIS A 56 -9.49 6.07 11.33
CA HIS A 56 -8.22 6.62 11.80
C HIS A 56 -7.10 6.40 10.76
N ALA A 57 -7.02 5.18 10.22
CA ALA A 57 -6.05 4.85 9.19
C ALA A 57 -6.26 5.69 7.92
N LYS A 58 -7.51 5.87 7.51
CA LYS A 58 -7.88 6.74 6.40
C LYS A 58 -7.49 8.19 6.68
N ALA A 59 -7.80 8.72 7.86
CA ALA A 59 -7.44 10.09 8.22
C ALA A 59 -5.93 10.33 8.15
N VAL A 60 -5.10 9.37 8.58
CA VAL A 60 -3.64 9.41 8.43
C VAL A 60 -3.22 9.32 6.96
N ALA A 61 -3.87 8.47 6.16
CA ALA A 61 -3.56 8.33 4.74
C ALA A 61 -3.90 9.61 3.95
N ASP A 62 -5.02 10.26 4.27
CA ASP A 62 -5.50 11.48 3.61
C ASP A 62 -4.53 12.67 3.80
N THR A 63 -3.67 12.65 4.82
CA THR A 63 -2.64 13.71 4.99
C THR A 63 -1.44 13.55 4.07
N GLY A 64 -1.38 12.49 3.25
CA GLY A 64 -0.22 12.19 2.41
C GLY A 64 0.99 11.67 3.19
N ALA A 65 0.80 11.17 4.42
CA ALA A 65 1.89 10.69 5.25
C ALA A 65 2.52 9.39 4.72
N LEU A 66 1.74 8.50 4.07
CA LEU A 66 2.22 7.17 3.67
C LEU A 66 3.40 7.22 2.67
N PRO A 67 3.37 8.02 1.59
CA PRO A 67 4.53 8.16 0.70
C PRO A 67 5.77 8.71 1.41
N VAL A 68 5.60 9.64 2.36
CA VAL A 68 6.71 10.22 3.12
C VAL A 68 7.35 9.16 4.04
N LEU A 69 6.53 8.35 4.73
CA LEU A 69 7.01 7.24 5.55
C LEU A 69 7.83 6.23 4.73
N VAL A 70 7.35 5.88 3.53
CA VAL A 70 8.06 4.99 2.59
C VAL A 70 9.40 5.58 2.15
N SER A 71 9.42 6.88 1.81
CA SER A 71 10.65 7.58 1.41
C SER A 71 11.67 7.63 2.54
N LEU A 72 11.23 7.88 3.77
CA LEU A 72 12.11 7.96 4.94
C LEU A 72 12.65 6.57 5.33
N GLU A 73 11.83 5.52 5.24
CA GLU A 73 12.27 4.13 5.44
C GLU A 73 13.35 3.71 4.44
N SER A 74 13.19 4.11 3.17
CA SER A 74 14.07 3.70 2.08
C SER A 74 15.34 4.54 1.97
N SER A 75 15.38 5.68 2.66
CA SER A 75 16.49 6.64 2.56
C SER A 75 17.71 6.16 3.36
N PRO A 76 18.90 6.08 2.73
CA PRO A 76 20.14 5.75 3.43
C PRO A 76 20.58 6.86 4.40
N LYS A 77 20.03 8.07 4.26
CA LYS A 77 20.32 9.22 5.15
C LYS A 77 19.53 9.16 6.45
N SER A 78 18.41 8.43 6.46
CA SER A 78 17.60 8.25 7.66
C SER A 78 18.32 7.34 8.65
N SER A 79 18.29 7.71 9.92
CA SER A 79 18.72 6.92 11.06
C SER A 79 17.95 5.61 11.17
N GLU A 80 18.56 4.62 11.82
CA GLU A 80 17.94 3.30 12.02
C GLU A 80 16.64 3.38 12.81
N ASP A 81 16.58 4.24 13.83
CA ASP A 81 15.38 4.46 14.65
C ASP A 81 14.24 5.07 13.80
N LEU A 82 14.54 6.06 12.96
CA LEU A 82 13.56 6.65 12.05
C LEU A 82 13.01 5.59 11.08
N ARG A 83 13.89 4.84 10.39
CA ARG A 83 13.46 3.77 9.46
C ARG A 83 12.57 2.75 10.18
N THR A 84 12.98 2.29 11.36
CA THR A 84 12.22 1.33 12.16
C THR A 84 10.82 1.84 12.52
N LYS A 85 10.70 3.11 12.91
CA LYS A 85 9.41 3.72 13.24
C LYS A 85 8.55 3.97 12.02
N CYS A 86 9.14 4.32 10.87
CA CYS A 86 8.43 4.38 9.60
C CYS A 86 7.84 3.01 9.22
N THR A 87 8.63 1.93 9.23
CA THR A 87 8.14 0.57 8.94
C THR A 87 7.02 0.16 9.90
N ARG A 88 7.16 0.44 11.20
CA ARG A 88 6.13 0.12 12.20
C ARG A 88 4.85 0.93 12.01
N ALA A 89 4.98 2.22 11.70
CA ALA A 89 3.85 3.09 11.40
C ALA A 89 3.12 2.61 10.13
N MET A 90 3.85 2.28 9.07
CA MET A 90 3.29 1.71 7.84
C MET A 90 2.49 0.44 8.12
N LYS A 91 3.05 -0.52 8.88
CA LYS A 91 2.34 -1.74 9.29
C LYS A 91 1.05 -1.45 10.06
N ALA A 92 1.11 -0.51 11.00
CA ALA A 92 -0.02 -0.17 11.85
C ALA A 92 -1.16 0.50 11.06
N VAL A 93 -0.83 1.46 10.20
CA VAL A 93 -1.81 2.22 9.40
C VAL A 93 -2.37 1.35 8.27
N VAL A 94 -1.51 0.73 7.46
CA VAL A 94 -1.95 -0.11 6.32
C VAL A 94 -2.79 -1.29 6.81
N GLY A 95 -2.45 -1.91 7.93
CA GLY A 95 -3.22 -3.02 8.49
C GLY A 95 -4.66 -2.68 8.89
N LYS A 96 -5.01 -1.39 9.00
CA LYS A 96 -6.37 -0.91 9.27
C LYS A 96 -6.99 -0.18 8.10
N LEU A 97 -6.21 0.20 7.08
CA LEU A 97 -6.69 0.97 5.94
C LEU A 97 -7.59 0.12 5.05
N THR A 98 -8.90 0.41 5.05
CA THR A 98 -9.87 -0.23 4.14
C THR A 98 -10.22 0.64 2.94
N HIS A 99 -9.74 1.89 2.91
CA HIS A 99 -9.98 2.82 1.83
C HIS A 99 -9.15 2.43 0.60
N LEU A 100 -9.78 1.68 -0.31
CA LEU A 100 -9.13 1.12 -1.49
C LEU A 100 -8.40 2.15 -2.35
N PRO A 101 -8.92 3.37 -2.63
CA PRO A 101 -8.20 4.36 -3.44
C PRO A 101 -6.85 4.75 -2.84
N ALA A 102 -6.72 4.77 -1.51
CA ALA A 102 -5.45 5.10 -0.86
C ALA A 102 -4.43 3.94 -0.98
N LEU A 103 -4.88 2.70 -0.88
CA LEU A 103 -4.03 1.52 -1.11
C LEU A 103 -3.62 1.41 -2.58
N ASP A 104 -4.55 1.66 -3.48
CA ASP A 104 -4.35 1.59 -4.93
C ASP A 104 -3.38 2.68 -5.42
N ALA A 105 -3.44 3.88 -4.84
CA ALA A 105 -2.44 4.93 -5.09
C ALA A 105 -1.01 4.51 -4.71
N MET A 106 -0.84 3.63 -3.71
CA MET A 106 0.47 3.09 -3.37
C MET A 106 0.96 2.04 -4.38
N VAL A 107 0.07 1.22 -4.93
CA VAL A 107 0.41 0.21 -5.95
C VAL A 107 0.77 0.87 -7.28
N ASN A 108 0.04 1.92 -7.64
CA ASN A 108 0.28 2.71 -8.86
C ASN A 108 1.36 3.80 -8.69
N ASN A 109 2.01 3.88 -7.52
CA ASN A 109 2.99 4.93 -7.26
C ASN A 109 4.22 4.77 -8.16
N PRO A 110 4.68 5.84 -8.83
CA PRO A 110 5.91 5.80 -9.64
C PRO A 110 7.19 5.62 -8.80
N SER A 111 7.15 5.92 -7.50
CA SER A 111 8.31 5.79 -6.61
C SER A 111 8.46 4.35 -6.10
N PRO A 112 9.70 3.83 -6.00
CA PRO A 112 9.94 2.48 -5.53
C PRO A 112 9.53 2.33 -4.05
N VAL A 113 8.51 1.51 -3.81
CA VAL A 113 8.08 1.11 -2.46
C VAL A 113 8.88 -0.13 -2.06
N PRO A 114 9.44 -0.21 -0.84
CA PRO A 114 10.09 -1.41 -0.34
C PRO A 114 9.19 -2.64 -0.47
N GLU A 115 9.77 -3.75 -0.91
CA GLU A 115 9.03 -4.99 -1.16
C GLU A 115 8.22 -5.46 0.06
N ALA A 116 8.78 -5.30 1.27
CA ALA A 116 8.09 -5.63 2.52
C ALA A 116 6.84 -4.78 2.76
N VAL A 117 6.87 -3.49 2.40
CA VAL A 117 5.72 -2.60 2.50
C VAL A 117 4.71 -2.91 1.40
N MET A 118 5.17 -3.16 0.17
CA MET A 118 4.30 -3.54 -0.93
C MET A 118 3.54 -4.84 -0.62
N LYS A 119 4.21 -5.85 -0.05
CA LYS A 119 3.56 -7.08 0.41
C LYS A 119 2.38 -6.79 1.36
N LEU A 120 2.58 -5.92 2.35
CA LEU A 120 1.53 -5.53 3.30
C LEU A 120 0.36 -4.81 2.61
N VAL A 121 0.66 -3.93 1.65
CA VAL A 121 -0.37 -3.22 0.87
C VAL A 121 -1.18 -4.21 0.04
N LEU A 122 -0.53 -5.15 -0.65
CA LEU A 122 -1.21 -6.17 -1.45
C LEU A 122 -2.07 -7.10 -0.60
N GLU A 123 -1.55 -7.58 0.54
CA GLU A 123 -2.33 -8.38 1.48
C GLU A 123 -3.57 -7.63 1.98
N GLN A 124 -3.43 -6.33 2.29
CA GLN A 124 -4.56 -5.51 2.71
C GLN A 124 -5.56 -5.29 1.57
N ILE A 125 -5.11 -5.03 0.33
CA ILE A 125 -5.98 -4.93 -0.85
C ILE A 125 -6.76 -6.23 -1.04
N GLY A 126 -6.11 -7.38 -0.96
CA GLY A 126 -6.77 -8.69 -1.06
C GLY A 126 -7.89 -8.85 -0.03
N ARG A 127 -7.67 -8.43 1.22
CA ARG A 127 -8.70 -8.43 2.27
C ARG A 127 -9.84 -7.46 1.97
N VAL A 128 -9.55 -6.26 1.48
CA VAL A 128 -10.58 -5.27 1.12
C VAL A 128 -11.45 -5.78 -0.03
N LEU A 129 -10.85 -6.28 -1.10
CA LEU A 129 -11.56 -6.81 -2.27
C LEU A 129 -12.40 -8.07 -1.95
N ALA A 130 -11.96 -8.89 -0.99
CA ALA A 130 -12.71 -10.03 -0.51
C ALA A 130 -13.96 -9.61 0.26
N ASN A 131 -13.86 -8.55 1.07
CA ASN A 131 -14.96 -8.07 1.91
C ASN A 131 -15.87 -7.04 1.23
N ASP A 132 -15.42 -6.40 0.14
CA ASP A 132 -16.17 -5.38 -0.59
C ASP A 132 -16.18 -5.67 -2.11
N PRO A 133 -16.99 -6.64 -2.59
CA PRO A 133 -17.08 -6.97 -4.01
C PRO A 133 -17.40 -5.79 -4.95
N PRO A 134 -18.27 -4.82 -4.57
CA PRO A 134 -18.51 -3.60 -5.36
C PRO A 134 -17.25 -2.78 -5.69
N SER A 135 -16.18 -2.88 -4.89
CA SER A 135 -14.93 -2.16 -5.14
C SER A 135 -14.03 -2.78 -6.21
N ARG A 136 -14.26 -4.04 -6.59
CA ARG A 136 -13.43 -4.79 -7.55
C ARG A 136 -13.37 -4.14 -8.93
N PRO A 137 -14.47 -3.70 -9.55
CA PRO A 137 -14.40 -2.98 -10.82
C PRO A 137 -13.59 -1.69 -10.69
N ALA A 138 -13.74 -0.94 -9.60
CA ALA A 138 -13.00 0.30 -9.40
C ALA A 138 -11.47 0.06 -9.39
N PHE A 139 -11.02 -1.02 -8.73
CA PHE A 139 -9.61 -1.43 -8.73
C PHE A 139 -9.06 -1.82 -10.10
N VAL A 140 -9.92 -2.38 -10.96
CA VAL A 140 -9.54 -2.71 -12.33
C VAL A 140 -9.42 -1.45 -13.18
N HIS A 141 -10.41 -0.55 -13.11
CA HIS A 141 -10.44 0.68 -13.90
C HIS A 141 -9.33 1.67 -13.53
N SER A 142 -8.88 1.67 -12.27
CA SER A 142 -7.76 2.50 -11.82
C SER A 142 -6.39 1.99 -12.28
N GLY A 143 -6.32 0.79 -12.88
CA GLY A 143 -5.06 0.15 -13.25
C GLY A 143 -4.40 -0.64 -12.13
N GLY A 144 -5.01 -0.69 -10.94
CA GLY A 144 -4.50 -1.45 -9.79
C GLY A 144 -4.27 -2.93 -10.11
N LEU A 145 -5.23 -3.60 -10.74
CA LEU A 145 -5.08 -5.02 -11.12
C LEU A 145 -3.92 -5.23 -12.11
N ALA A 146 -3.74 -4.32 -13.08
CA ALA A 146 -2.64 -4.39 -14.05
C ALA A 146 -1.28 -4.19 -13.38
N ALA A 147 -1.20 -3.32 -12.37
CA ALA A 147 0.01 -3.15 -11.57
C ALA A 147 0.32 -4.40 -10.73
N VAL A 148 -0.70 -5.02 -10.12
CA VAL A 148 -0.57 -6.29 -9.38
C VAL A 148 -0.03 -7.42 -10.27
N GLN A 149 -0.55 -7.56 -11.51
CA GLN A 149 -0.04 -8.60 -12.42
C GLN A 149 1.44 -8.39 -12.78
N ARG A 150 1.85 -7.14 -13.06
CA ARG A 150 3.26 -6.80 -13.32
C ARG A 150 4.17 -7.19 -12.15
N MET A 151 3.71 -6.99 -10.91
CA MET A 151 4.46 -7.36 -9.71
C MET A 151 4.57 -8.88 -9.53
N GLY A 152 3.53 -9.64 -9.90
CA GLY A 152 3.52 -11.10 -9.84
C GLY A 152 4.49 -11.78 -10.82
N GLU A 153 4.72 -11.15 -11.98
CA GLU A 153 5.68 -11.63 -12.99
C GLU A 153 7.14 -11.26 -12.68
N ALA A 154 7.40 -10.46 -11.63
CA ALA A 154 8.75 -10.04 -11.28
C ALA A 154 9.63 -11.24 -10.80
N PRO A 155 10.90 -11.31 -11.22
CA PRO A 155 11.82 -12.36 -10.80
C PRO A 155 12.10 -12.26 -9.30
N GLY A 156 11.76 -13.30 -8.55
CA GLY A 156 11.97 -13.36 -7.08
C GLY A 156 10.77 -13.87 -6.30
N GLY A 157 9.56 -13.84 -6.86
CA GLY A 157 8.39 -14.58 -6.37
C GLY A 157 7.82 -14.19 -4.99
N ARG A 158 8.45 -13.26 -4.26
CA ARG A 158 8.10 -12.94 -2.86
C ARG A 158 6.73 -12.27 -2.68
N LEU A 159 6.18 -11.68 -3.75
CA LEU A 159 4.84 -11.10 -3.78
C LEU A 159 3.78 -12.04 -4.39
N LYS A 160 4.17 -13.21 -4.92
CA LYS A 160 3.25 -14.10 -5.66
C LYS A 160 2.05 -14.54 -4.83
N GLU A 161 2.26 -14.93 -3.58
CA GLU A 161 1.18 -15.34 -2.68
C GLU A 161 0.13 -14.23 -2.52
N ALA A 162 0.56 -12.98 -2.33
CA ALA A 162 -0.35 -11.84 -2.18
C ALA A 162 -1.09 -11.53 -3.50
N VAL A 163 -0.40 -11.66 -4.64
CA VAL A 163 -0.99 -11.51 -5.98
C VAL A 163 -2.04 -12.60 -6.25
N GLU A 164 -1.77 -13.85 -5.89
CA GLU A 164 -2.70 -14.98 -6.05
C GLU A 164 -3.97 -14.79 -5.21
N ILE A 165 -3.83 -14.29 -3.98
CA ILE A 165 -4.98 -13.93 -3.14
C ILE A 165 -5.82 -12.85 -3.81
N ILE A 166 -5.21 -11.80 -4.36
CA ILE A 166 -5.94 -10.77 -5.11
C ILE A 166 -6.64 -11.38 -6.33
N ASN A 167 -5.93 -12.21 -7.11
CA ASN A 167 -6.45 -12.87 -8.31
C ASN A 167 -7.68 -13.74 -8.03
N SER A 168 -7.75 -14.39 -6.86
CA SER A 168 -8.91 -15.20 -6.45
C SER A 168 -10.23 -14.41 -6.33
N ASN A 169 -10.16 -13.08 -6.30
CA ASN A 169 -11.34 -12.21 -6.29
C ASN A 169 -11.90 -11.90 -7.68
N TYR A 170 -11.20 -12.31 -8.75
CA TYR A 170 -11.53 -12.01 -10.13
C TYR A 170 -11.70 -13.28 -10.99
N PRO A 171 -12.53 -13.24 -12.04
CA PRO A 171 -12.55 -14.29 -13.06
C PRO A 171 -11.18 -14.44 -13.74
N GLU A 172 -10.80 -15.67 -14.06
CA GLU A 172 -9.51 -15.97 -14.71
C GLU A 172 -9.29 -15.18 -16.00
N GLN A 173 -10.35 -14.93 -16.77
CA GLN A 173 -10.27 -14.18 -18.02
C GLN A 173 -9.83 -12.74 -17.78
N ILE A 174 -10.29 -12.12 -16.70
CA ILE A 174 -9.88 -10.76 -16.32
C ILE A 174 -8.42 -10.77 -15.90
N VAL A 175 -8.02 -11.73 -15.07
CA VAL A 175 -6.62 -11.87 -14.62
C VAL A 175 -5.69 -12.02 -15.82
N LYS A 176 -5.98 -12.96 -16.74
CA LYS A 176 -5.21 -13.20 -17.96
C LYS A 176 -5.14 -11.96 -18.85
N TYR A 177 -6.27 -11.27 -19.06
CA TYR A 177 -6.31 -10.05 -19.88
C TYR A 177 -5.32 -8.98 -19.39
N TYR A 178 -5.14 -8.85 -18.07
CA TYR A 178 -4.21 -7.88 -17.48
C TYR A 178 -2.79 -8.43 -17.22
N SER A 179 -2.54 -9.72 -17.46
CA SER A 179 -1.20 -10.31 -17.33
C SER A 179 -0.29 -9.83 -18.48
N PRO A 180 0.86 -9.19 -18.19
CA PRO A 180 1.74 -8.65 -19.23
C PRO A 180 2.23 -9.68 -20.26
N SER A 181 2.35 -10.94 -19.86
CA SER A 181 2.76 -12.05 -20.73
C SER A 181 1.65 -12.59 -21.64
N TYR A 182 0.37 -12.29 -21.36
CA TYR A 182 -0.76 -12.95 -22.04
C TYR A 182 -0.85 -12.58 -23.52
N SER A 183 -0.68 -11.30 -23.86
CA SER A 183 -0.68 -10.86 -25.26
C SER A 183 0.42 -11.52 -26.09
N LYS A 184 1.59 -11.79 -25.47
CA LYS A 184 2.70 -12.48 -26.15
C LYS A 184 2.38 -13.96 -26.37
N ALA A 185 1.86 -14.63 -25.34
CA ALA A 185 1.46 -16.03 -25.44
C ALA A 185 0.38 -16.25 -26.53
N LEU A 186 -0.58 -15.34 -26.67
CA LEU A 186 -1.59 -15.39 -27.73
C LEU A 186 -0.99 -15.25 -29.13
N LEU A 187 0.02 -14.39 -29.31
CA LEU A 187 0.73 -14.23 -30.58
C LEU A 187 1.52 -15.49 -30.93
N GLU A 188 2.23 -16.08 -29.96
CA GLU A 188 2.95 -17.35 -30.14
C GLU A 188 2.00 -18.50 -30.51
N GLU A 189 0.82 -18.57 -29.91
CA GLU A 189 -0.20 -19.57 -30.24
C GLU A 189 -0.75 -19.39 -31.67
N LEU A 190 -0.99 -18.15 -32.09
CA LEU A 190 -1.41 -17.84 -33.47
C LEU A 190 -0.32 -18.19 -34.50
N GLU A 191 0.94 -17.89 -34.18
CA GLU A 191 2.08 -18.25 -35.02
C GLU A 191 2.20 -19.78 -35.15
N ALA A 192 2.08 -20.52 -34.04
CA ALA A 192 2.10 -21.98 -34.06
C ALA A 192 0.95 -22.59 -34.87
N GLN A 193 -0.27 -22.04 -34.75
CA GLN A 193 -1.42 -22.45 -35.56
C GLN A 193 -1.19 -22.18 -37.06
N SER A 194 -0.61 -21.01 -37.41
CA SER A 194 -0.31 -20.68 -38.81
C SER A 194 0.75 -21.60 -39.42
N GLN A 195 1.76 -21.98 -38.64
CA GLN A 195 2.81 -22.91 -39.07
C GLN A 195 2.27 -24.34 -39.25
N ALA A 196 1.36 -24.78 -38.37
CA ALA A 196 0.70 -26.08 -38.48
C ALA A 196 -0.26 -26.16 -39.68
N ALA A 197 -0.85 -25.04 -40.12
CA ALA A 197 -1.72 -24.98 -41.29
C ALA A 197 -0.95 -24.92 -42.63
N ALA A 198 0.36 -24.65 -42.60
CA ALA A 198 1.22 -24.47 -43.78
C ALA A 198 2.07 -25.71 -44.14
N GLY A 199 2.04 -26.77 -43.33
CA GLY A 199 2.74 -28.05 -43.55
C GLY A 199 1.78 -29.20 -43.82
#